data_AF-A0A855XDY8-F1
#
_entry.id   AF-A0A855XDY8-F1
#
_cell.length_a   1.000
_cell.length_b   1.000
_cell.length_c   1.000
_cell.angle_alpha   90.00
_cell.angle_beta   90.00
_cell.angle_gamma   90.00
#
_symmetry.space_group_name_H-M   'P 1'
#
loop_
_entity.id
_entity.type
_entity.pdbx_description
1 polymer ?
#
loop_
_entity_poly.entity_id
_entity_poly.type
_entity_poly.pdbx_seq_one_letter_code
_entity_poly.pdbx_strand_id
1 'polypeptide(L)' 'MYIYEVTRSKGLYFGRHIVIAKNEENAKKLVADMLNVFQTAIFYRPTDFEVSDPIDPNNYREETVIY' A
#
# COMPACT_ATOMS: atom_id res chain seq x y z
N MET A 1 1.17 5.19 13.47
CA MET A 1 0.43 4.51 12.40
C MET A 1 0.50 5.44 11.21
N TYR A 2 0.84 4.94 10.04
CA TYR A 2 1.27 5.76 8.91
C TYR A 2 0.42 5.45 7.69
N ILE A 3 0.33 6.42 6.80
CA ILE A 3 -0.26 6.26 5.48
C ILE A 3 0.86 5.84 4.53
N TYR A 4 0.61 4.81 3.74
CA TYR A 4 1.52 4.32 2.72
C TYR A 4 0.81 4.29 1.37
N GLU A 5 1.50 4.71 0.31
CA GLU A 5 1.11 4.36 -1.04
C GLU A 5 1.82 3.06 -1.43
N VAL A 6 1.04 2.05 -1.81
CA VAL A 6 1.54 0.72 -2.21
C VAL A 6 1.35 0.56 -3.71
N THR A 7 2.42 0.16 -4.40
CA THR A 7 2.42 -0.12 -5.83
C THR A 7 3.01 -1.50 -6.10
N ARG A 8 2.66 -2.10 -7.24
CA ARG A 8 3.22 -3.39 -7.65
C ARG A 8 4.62 -3.16 -8.23
N SER A 9 5.61 -3.91 -7.74
CA SER A 9 7.02 -3.72 -8.14
C SER A 9 7.28 -4.06 -9.61
N LYS A 10 6.48 -4.97 -10.19
CA LYS A 10 6.63 -5.46 -11.58
C LYS A 10 5.29 -5.88 -12.18
N GLY A 11 5.08 -5.61 -13.48
CA GLY A 11 3.94 -6.09 -14.26
C GLY A 11 3.13 -4.97 -14.92
N LEU A 12 1.94 -5.32 -15.44
CA LEU A 12 0.97 -4.34 -15.96
C LEU A 12 0.64 -3.32 -14.88
N TYR A 13 0.42 -2.06 -15.29
CA TYR A 13 0.12 -0.93 -14.42
C TYR A 13 -1.04 -1.30 -13.49
N PHE A 14 -0.70 -1.65 -12.24
CA PHE A 14 -1.67 -1.88 -11.19
C PHE A 14 -1.93 -0.55 -10.49
N GLY A 15 -3.18 -0.33 -10.10
CA GLY A 15 -3.57 0.88 -9.38
C GLY A 15 -2.71 1.09 -8.13
N ARG A 16 -2.51 2.36 -7.77
CA ARG A 16 -1.87 2.75 -6.51
C ARG A 16 -2.88 2.54 -5.39
N HIS A 17 -2.46 1.90 -4.30
CA HIS A 17 -3.31 1.65 -3.14
C HIS A 17 -2.82 2.46 -1.95
N ILE A 18 -3.65 3.37 -1.45
CA ILE A 18 -3.37 4.11 -0.22
C ILE A 18 -3.90 3.28 0.95
N VAL A 19 -3.02 2.97 1.90
CA VAL A 19 -3.36 2.15 3.08
C VAL A 19 -2.82 2.76 4.37
N ILE A 20 -3.48 2.46 5.48
CA ILE A 20 -3.05 2.85 6.82
C ILE A 20 -2.46 1.63 7.53
N ALA A 21 -1.17 1.68 7.88
CA ALA A 21 -0.46 0.54 8.45
C ALA A 21 0.55 0.94 9.55
N LYS A 22 1.01 -0.06 10.31
CA LYS A 22 2.02 0.15 11.37
C LYS A 22 3.43 0.35 10.82
N ASN A 23 3.74 -0.31 9.71
CA ASN A 23 5.03 -0.30 9.01
C ASN A 23 4.80 -0.71 7.55
N GLU A 24 5.86 -0.63 6.74
CA GLU A 24 5.86 -0.99 5.32
C GLU A 24 5.45 -2.44 5.05
N GLU A 25 5.96 -3.40 5.84
CA GLU A 25 5.66 -4.83 5.66
C GLU A 25 4.16 -5.11 5.83
N ASN A 26 3.54 -4.52 6.84
CA ASN A 26 2.12 -4.59 7.08
C ASN A 26 1.31 -3.94 5.94
N ALA A 27 1.79 -2.83 5.37
CA ALA A 27 1.14 -2.17 4.23
C ALA A 27 1.10 -3.08 3.00
N LYS A 28 2.26 -3.67 2.64
CA LYS A 28 2.37 -4.62 1.52
C LYS A 28 1.50 -5.85 1.73
N LYS A 29 1.48 -6.38 2.96
CA LYS A 29 0.65 -7.55 3.31
C LYS A 29 -0.84 -7.24 3.18
N LEU A 30 -1.31 -6.08 3.64
CA LEU A 30 -2.72 -5.69 3.51
C LEU A 30 -3.18 -5.67 2.04
N VAL A 31 -2.37 -5.12 1.14
CA VAL A 31 -2.69 -5.07 -0.30
C VAL A 31 -2.63 -6.46 -0.93
N ALA A 32 -1.64 -7.28 -0.57
CA ALA A 32 -1.55 -8.67 -1.03
C ALA A 32 -2.78 -9.48 -0.61
N ASP A 33 -3.16 -9.41 0.67
CA ASP A 33 -4.32 -10.11 1.21
C ASP A 33 -5.62 -9.62 0.54
N MET A 34 -5.80 -8.31 0.37
CA MET A 34 -6.93 -7.74 -0.36
C MET A 34 -7.02 -8.30 -1.78
N LEU A 35 -5.93 -8.27 -2.54
CA LEU A 35 -5.93 -8.76 -3.93
C LEU A 35 -6.16 -10.26 -4.01
N ASN A 36 -5.62 -11.05 -3.09
CA ASN A 36 -5.81 -12.50 -3.05
C ASN A 36 -7.26 -12.91 -2.70
N VAL A 37 -8.03 -12.03 -2.06
CA VAL A 37 -9.47 -12.25 -1.85
C VAL A 37 -10.27 -12.06 -3.14
N PHE A 38 -9.90 -11.08 -3.97
CA PHE A 38 -10.67 -10.72 -5.18
C PHE A 38 -10.15 -11.35 -6.47
N GLN A 39 -8.87 -11.73 -6.53
CA GLN A 39 -8.23 -12.32 -7.71
C GLN A 39 -7.76 -13.73 -7.41
N THR A 40 -8.26 -14.71 -8.16
CA THR A 40 -7.93 -16.13 -7.99
C THR A 40 -6.85 -16.62 -8.95
N ALA A 41 -6.50 -15.82 -9.97
CA ALA A 41 -5.58 -16.21 -11.03
C ALA A 41 -4.09 -15.99 -10.68
N ILE A 42 -3.80 -15.07 -9.77
CA ILE A 42 -2.43 -14.72 -9.35
C ILE A 42 -2.41 -14.66 -7.84
N PHE A 43 -1.48 -15.38 -7.22
CA PHE A 43 -1.24 -15.29 -5.78
C PHE A 43 -0.15 -14.26 -5.49
N TYR A 44 -0.54 -13.15 -4.87
CA TYR A 44 0.33 -12.04 -4.55
C TYR A 44 1.01 -12.25 -3.20
N ARG A 45 2.30 -11.92 -3.14
CA ARG A 45 3.11 -11.89 -1.92
C ARG A 45 3.51 -10.46 -1.59
N PRO A 46 3.80 -10.13 -0.32
CA PRO A 46 4.26 -8.79 0.06
C PRO A 46 5.50 -8.31 -0.73
N THR A 47 6.39 -9.24 -1.13
CA THR A 47 7.59 -8.94 -1.94
C THR A 47 7.28 -8.49 -3.37
N ASP A 48 6.04 -8.65 -3.83
CA ASP A 48 5.62 -8.22 -5.15
C ASP A 48 5.18 -6.74 -5.16
N PHE A 49 5.30 -6.06 -4.01
CA PHE A 49 4.92 -4.66 -3.81
C PHE A 49 6.06 -3.79 -3.29
N GLU A 50 6.04 -2.54 -3.74
CA GLU A 50 6.83 -1.42 -3.27
C GLU A 50 5.92 -0.43 -2.53
N VAL A 51 6.52 0.36 -1.65
CA VAL A 51 5.83 1.38 -0.89
C VAL A 51 6.56 2.71 -1.04
N SER A 52 5.80 3.80 -1.02
CA SER A 52 6.34 5.14 -0.83
C SER A 52 6.94 5.29 0.56
N ASP A 53 7.65 6.39 0.78
CA ASP A 53 8.00 6.84 2.12
C ASP A 53 6.73 6.94 3.01
N PRO A 54 6.82 6.58 4.30
CA PRO A 54 5.71 6.66 5.22
C PRO A 54 5.26 8.10 5.42
N ILE A 55 3.95 8.33 5.28
CA ILE A 55 3.34 9.62 5.60
C ILE A 55 2.78 9.54 7.01
N ASP A 56 3.35 10.32 7.94
CA ASP A 56 2.80 10.47 9.28
C ASP A 56 1.70 11.54 9.26
N PRO A 57 0.43 11.19 9.51
CA PRO A 57 -0.65 12.18 9.54
C PRO A 57 -0.46 13.25 10.61
N ASN A 58 0.29 12.98 11.69
CA ASN A 58 0.56 13.96 12.74
C ASN A 58 1.52 15.07 12.31
N ASN A 59 2.21 14.92 11.18
CA ASN A 59 3.07 15.96 10.62
C ASN A 59 2.25 17.08 9.95
N TYR A 60 0.95 16.89 9.74
CA TYR A 60 0.05 17.86 9.14
C TYR A 60 -0.85 18.44 10.21
N ARG A 61 -0.74 19.76 10.46
CA ARG A 61 -1.55 20.46 11.46
C ARG A 61 -2.95 20.84 10.97
N GLU A 62 -3.13 20.83 9.66
CA GLU A 62 -4.36 21.21 8.98
C GLU A 62 -4.82 20.06 8.07
N GLU A 63 -6.11 20.02 7.74
CA GLU A 63 -6.68 19.04 6.80
C GLU A 63 -5.96 19.13 5.46
N THR A 64 -5.32 18.03 5.04
CA THR A 64 -4.42 18.00 3.89
C THR A 64 -4.83 16.90 2.92
N VAL A 65 -4.92 17.24 1.63
CA VAL A 65 -5.09 16.25 0.55
C VAL A 65 -3.71 15.76 0.12
N ILE A 66 -3.54 14.44 0.07
CA ILE A 66 -2.34 13.77 -0.43
C ILE A 66 -2.63 13.31 -1.88
N TYR A 67 -1.73 13.65 -2.81
CA TYR A 67 -1.81 13.32 -4.24
C TYR A 67 -0.63 12.47 -4.70
#